data_AF-A0A286TZL6-F1
#
_entry.id   AF-A0A286TZL6-F1
#
_cell.length_a   1.000
_cell.length_b   1.000
_cell.length_c   1.000
_cell.angle_alpha   90.00
_cell.angle_beta   90.00
_cell.angle_gamma   90.00
#
_symmetry.space_group_name_H-M   'P 1'
#
loop_
_entity.id
_entity.type
_entity.pdbx_description
1 polymer ?
#
loop_
_entity_poly.entity_id
_entity_poly.type
_entity_poly.pdbx_seq_one_letter_code
_entity_poly.pdbx_strand_id
1 'polypeptide(L)'
;MPKNIPVGNGNLLLNFDSDYQIRDVYFPYIGQEHHSKGDPFRFGVWVDGRCSWTGPEWDKSLKYYNNTLVTDVFLRNESLGLELRCHDVVDMELNVYIKEIEVIIYKGITPGKAVFQSGFLSYGYELDEVIDVSLSALAFLGVLPPRDSRMIQTMEAIHQQLWLKTSVEGCARYQDDVYHRPNDSPEDIPGNPWFISTLWLAEYYIVRAENLHELREAIPYLEWCTKNALPSGVLAEQMHPVNGAPLSVSTLTWSHSSFVWTVQLYTDKFNSFVAEVSTVSARANTVAAGEDREGVTDHDK
;
A
#
# COMPACT_ATOMS: atom_id res chain seq x y z
N MET A 1 22.01 -16.89 17.80
CA MET A 1 20.84 -16.95 18.70
C MET A 1 20.01 -18.18 18.35
N PRO A 2 19.33 -18.84 19.30
CA PRO A 2 18.45 -19.96 18.98
C PRO A 2 17.34 -19.49 18.04
N LYS A 3 17.10 -20.23 16.97
CA LYS A 3 16.02 -19.98 16.01
C LYS A 3 14.74 -20.53 16.62
N ASN A 4 13.81 -19.65 16.97
CA ASN A 4 12.53 -20.03 17.55
C ASN A 4 11.50 -20.17 16.43
N ILE A 5 10.61 -21.14 16.56
CA ILE A 5 9.43 -21.36 15.71
C ILE A 5 9.67 -21.37 14.17
N PRO A 6 10.61 -22.17 13.62
CA PRO A 6 10.79 -22.30 12.17
C PRO A 6 9.53 -22.80 11.42
N VAL A 7 9.23 -22.23 10.26
CA VAL A 7 8.15 -22.70 9.37
C VAL A 7 8.70 -23.01 7.99
N GLY A 8 8.34 -24.15 7.41
CA GLY A 8 8.83 -24.55 6.10
C GLY A 8 8.25 -25.86 5.58
N ASN A 9 8.47 -26.13 4.30
CA ASN A 9 7.94 -27.29 3.57
C ASN A 9 9.02 -28.12 2.85
N GLY A 10 10.29 -27.92 3.20
CA GLY A 10 11.43 -28.60 2.58
C GLY A 10 12.11 -27.82 1.44
N ASN A 11 11.40 -26.87 0.81
CA ASN A 11 11.94 -26.00 -0.24
C ASN A 11 12.04 -24.54 0.22
N LEU A 12 11.02 -24.07 0.94
CA LEU A 12 10.98 -22.76 1.59
C LEU A 12 11.10 -22.96 3.11
N LEU A 13 11.99 -22.21 3.75
CA LEU A 13 12.15 -22.19 5.22
C LEU A 13 12.32 -20.75 5.71
N LEU A 14 11.52 -20.38 6.71
CA LEU A 14 11.64 -19.14 7.44
C LEU A 14 11.94 -19.44 8.91
N ASN A 15 12.94 -18.76 9.47
CA ASN A 15 13.32 -18.89 10.87
C ASN A 15 13.16 -17.54 11.58
N PHE A 16 12.70 -17.57 12.84
CA PHE A 16 12.51 -16.36 13.65
C PHE A 16 13.50 -16.30 14.81
N ASP A 17 13.80 -15.09 15.28
CA ASP A 17 14.46 -14.90 16.57
C ASP A 17 13.45 -14.76 17.73
N SER A 18 13.97 -14.50 18.93
CA SER A 18 13.17 -14.28 20.14
C SER A 18 12.35 -12.99 20.13
N ASP A 19 12.64 -12.07 19.21
CA ASP A 19 11.91 -10.83 19.02
C ASP A 19 10.88 -10.95 17.89
N TYR A 20 10.62 -12.17 17.40
CA TYR A 20 9.69 -12.45 16.32
C TYR A 20 10.07 -11.78 14.98
N GLN A 21 11.36 -11.57 14.76
CA GLN A 21 11.91 -11.08 13.51
C GLN A 21 12.35 -12.25 12.64
N ILE A 22 12.10 -12.21 11.33
CA ILE A 22 12.58 -13.28 10.44
C ILE A 22 14.09 -13.11 10.28
N ARG A 23 14.86 -14.12 10.65
CA ARG A 23 16.33 -14.11 10.56
C ARG A 23 16.83 -14.77 9.30
N ASP A 24 16.13 -15.80 8.85
CA ASP A 24 16.52 -16.56 7.68
C ASP A 24 15.34 -16.80 6.78
N VAL A 25 15.58 -16.64 5.49
CA VAL A 25 14.71 -17.09 4.41
C VAL A 25 15.56 -17.94 3.50
N TYR A 26 15.28 -19.24 3.42
CA TYR A 26 15.94 -20.16 2.49
C TYR A 26 14.98 -20.58 1.39
N PHE A 27 15.42 -20.44 0.14
CA PHE A 27 14.67 -20.89 -1.05
C PHE A 27 15.59 -20.91 -2.28
N PRO A 28 15.52 -21.89 -3.21
CA PRO A 28 14.68 -23.08 -3.19
C PRO A 28 15.29 -24.25 -2.41
N TYR A 29 16.49 -24.09 -1.87
CA TYR A 29 17.21 -25.15 -1.16
C TYR A 29 17.55 -24.70 0.26
N ILE A 30 17.00 -25.42 1.23
CA ILE A 30 17.26 -25.18 2.66
C ILE A 30 18.76 -25.32 2.94
N GLY A 31 19.35 -24.27 3.52
CA GLY A 31 20.76 -24.24 3.91
C GLY A 31 21.75 -23.73 2.85
N GLN A 32 21.30 -23.41 1.63
CA GLN A 32 22.18 -22.86 0.58
C GLN A 32 21.83 -21.38 0.29
N GLU A 33 20.72 -21.15 -0.40
CA GLU A 33 20.33 -19.82 -0.85
C GLU A 33 19.65 -19.04 0.27
N HIS A 34 20.43 -18.23 0.99
CA HIS A 34 20.00 -17.46 2.15
C HIS A 34 19.65 -16.02 1.75
N HIS A 35 18.35 -15.76 1.54
CA HIS A 35 17.85 -14.48 1.01
C HIS A 35 17.90 -13.33 2.01
N SER A 36 18.00 -13.63 3.31
CA SER A 36 18.20 -12.61 4.35
C SER A 36 19.67 -12.24 4.56
N LYS A 37 20.61 -13.09 4.09
CA LYS A 37 22.05 -13.01 4.40
C LYS A 37 22.36 -12.89 5.90
N GLY A 38 21.45 -13.32 6.76
CA GLY A 38 21.57 -13.32 8.23
C GLY A 38 21.01 -12.08 8.91
N ASP A 39 20.57 -11.08 8.14
CA ASP A 39 19.99 -9.87 8.66
C ASP A 39 18.50 -10.05 9.05
N PRO A 40 18.02 -9.34 10.09
CA PRO A 40 16.63 -9.47 10.52
C PRO A 40 15.67 -8.72 9.60
N PHE A 41 14.59 -9.39 9.21
CA PHE A 41 13.36 -8.72 8.81
C PHE A 41 12.62 -8.31 10.07
N ARG A 42 12.69 -7.02 10.41
CA ARG A 42 12.04 -6.44 11.58
C ARG A 42 10.53 -6.50 11.41
N PHE A 43 9.83 -6.76 12.51
CA PHE A 43 8.37 -6.74 12.57
C PHE A 43 7.94 -5.64 13.53
N GLY A 44 6.91 -4.87 13.19
CA GLY A 44 6.53 -3.72 14.01
C GLY A 44 5.18 -3.12 13.63
N VAL A 45 4.75 -2.16 14.43
CA VAL A 45 3.48 -1.45 14.25
C VAL A 45 3.70 0.06 14.20
N TRP A 46 2.87 0.73 13.39
CA TRP A 46 2.65 2.16 13.48
C TRP A 46 1.23 2.41 13.95
N VAL A 47 1.11 3.14 15.05
CA VAL A 47 -0.17 3.56 15.63
C VAL A 47 0.00 4.97 16.19
N ASP A 48 -0.93 5.86 15.86
CA ASP A 48 -1.01 7.23 16.40
C ASP A 48 0.31 8.02 16.29
N GLY A 49 0.97 7.93 15.12
CA GLY A 49 2.22 8.65 14.85
C GLY A 49 3.46 8.06 15.51
N ARG A 50 3.35 6.87 16.12
CA ARG A 50 4.47 6.18 16.79
C ARG A 50 4.78 4.87 16.08
N CYS A 51 6.05 4.68 15.74
CA CYS A 51 6.59 3.39 15.31
C CYS A 51 7.14 2.62 16.51
N SER A 52 6.84 1.32 16.62
CA SER A 52 7.52 0.40 17.54
C SER A 52 7.81 -0.90 16.82
N TRP A 53 9.08 -1.28 16.80
CA TRP A 53 9.55 -2.59 16.38
C TRP A 53 9.38 -3.58 17.53
N THR A 54 9.13 -4.86 17.24
CA THR A 54 9.16 -5.88 18.28
C THR A 54 10.55 -5.97 18.90
N GLY A 55 10.58 -6.00 20.23
CA GLY A 55 11.80 -5.81 20.99
C GLY A 55 11.58 -5.99 22.49
N PRO A 56 12.51 -5.52 23.34
CA PRO A 56 12.45 -5.67 24.79
C PRO A 56 11.21 -5.06 25.46
N GLU A 57 10.56 -4.09 24.84
CA GLU A 57 9.36 -3.42 25.33
C GLU A 57 8.06 -4.21 25.09
N TRP A 58 8.14 -5.34 24.39
CA TRP A 58 7.01 -6.21 24.10
C TRP A 58 7.01 -7.44 25.01
N ASP A 59 5.86 -7.74 25.61
CA ASP A 59 5.60 -9.06 26.17
C ASP A 59 5.30 -10.04 25.04
N LYS A 60 5.94 -11.20 25.05
CA LYS A 60 6.06 -12.10 23.90
C LYS A 60 5.90 -13.55 24.31
N SER A 61 5.04 -14.28 23.61
CA SER A 61 4.95 -15.74 23.67
C SER A 61 4.95 -16.29 22.25
N LEU A 62 6.03 -16.97 21.87
CA LEU A 62 6.21 -17.57 20.55
C LEU A 62 6.05 -19.09 20.67
N LYS A 63 4.95 -19.64 20.13
CA LYS A 63 4.61 -21.06 20.21
C LYS A 63 4.12 -21.57 18.85
N TYR A 64 3.69 -22.82 18.82
CA TYR A 64 2.89 -23.39 17.74
C TYR A 64 1.50 -23.75 18.28
N TYR A 65 0.51 -23.79 17.39
CA TYR A 65 -0.70 -24.55 17.65
C TYR A 65 -0.36 -26.03 17.86
N ASN A 66 -1.06 -26.66 18.81
CA ASN A 66 -0.83 -28.06 19.17
C ASN A 66 -0.89 -28.98 17.94
N ASN A 67 0.16 -29.79 17.76
CA ASN A 67 0.28 -30.77 16.67
C ASN A 67 0.25 -30.17 15.26
N THR A 68 0.69 -28.92 15.10
CA THR A 68 0.80 -28.27 13.78
C THR A 68 2.15 -27.56 13.61
N LEU A 69 2.48 -27.20 12.37
CA LEU A 69 3.56 -26.26 12.05
C LEU A 69 3.05 -24.83 11.82
N VAL A 70 1.88 -24.50 12.36
CA VAL A 70 1.34 -23.13 12.38
C VAL A 70 1.76 -22.49 13.69
N THR A 71 2.42 -21.34 13.62
CA THR A 71 2.83 -20.61 14.81
C THR A 71 1.59 -20.06 15.55
N ASP A 72 1.69 -19.91 16.87
CA ASP A 72 0.75 -19.18 17.72
C ASP A 72 1.56 -18.16 18.52
N VAL A 73 1.65 -16.95 17.96
CA VAL A 73 2.47 -15.88 18.49
C VAL A 73 1.59 -14.81 19.11
N PHE A 74 1.89 -14.48 20.37
CA PHE A 74 1.29 -13.37 21.09
C PHE A 74 2.33 -12.29 21.35
N LEU A 75 1.97 -11.06 21.04
CA LEU A 75 2.79 -9.86 21.29
C LEU A 75 1.91 -8.80 21.96
N ARG A 76 2.39 -8.20 23.05
CA ARG A 76 1.69 -7.11 23.73
C ARG A 76 2.60 -5.94 24.00
N ASN A 77 2.14 -4.74 23.67
CA ASN A 77 2.80 -3.48 24.03
C ASN A 77 1.86 -2.63 24.90
N GLU A 78 2.20 -2.49 26.18
CA GLU A 78 1.38 -1.74 27.13
C GLU A 78 1.35 -0.24 26.85
N SER A 79 2.48 0.32 26.38
CA SER A 79 2.61 1.75 26.10
C SER A 79 1.78 2.19 24.90
N LEU A 80 1.62 1.30 23.92
CA LEU A 80 0.77 1.49 22.74
C LEU A 80 -0.66 1.04 22.98
N GLY A 81 -0.95 0.28 24.04
CA GLY A 81 -2.31 -0.14 24.35
C GLY A 81 -2.87 -1.21 23.42
N LEU A 82 -2.02 -2.04 22.83
CA LEU A 82 -2.40 -3.03 21.83
C LEU A 82 -1.73 -4.41 22.02
N GLU A 83 -2.37 -5.40 21.43
CA GLU A 83 -1.99 -6.80 21.35
C GLU A 83 -2.01 -7.26 19.88
N LEU A 84 -1.12 -8.17 19.53
CA LEU A 84 -1.11 -8.86 18.24
C LEU A 84 -1.20 -10.37 18.47
N ARG A 85 -2.05 -11.03 17.68
CA ARG A 85 -2.01 -12.48 17.48
C ARG A 85 -1.52 -12.74 16.08
N CYS A 86 -0.41 -13.44 15.95
CA CYS A 86 0.17 -13.74 14.66
C CYS A 86 0.26 -15.25 14.46
N HIS A 87 -0.15 -15.71 13.28
CA HIS A 87 -0.10 -17.10 12.86
C HIS A 87 0.65 -17.20 11.54
N ASP A 88 1.73 -17.96 11.55
CA ASP A 88 2.64 -18.12 10.42
C ASP A 88 2.63 -19.57 9.96
N VAL A 89 2.61 -19.75 8.64
CA VAL A 89 2.73 -21.06 8.02
C VAL A 89 3.41 -20.94 6.67
N VAL A 90 4.14 -21.98 6.30
CA VAL A 90 4.53 -22.22 4.91
C VAL A 90 3.63 -23.33 4.40
N ASP A 91 2.96 -23.09 3.28
CA ASP A 91 2.09 -24.08 2.66
C ASP A 91 2.86 -25.38 2.35
N MET A 92 2.21 -26.53 2.57
CA MET A 92 2.87 -27.83 2.46
C MET A 92 3.25 -28.21 1.03
N GLU A 93 2.52 -27.69 0.03
CA GLU A 93 2.72 -28.01 -1.39
C GLU A 93 3.26 -26.82 -2.17
N LEU A 94 2.83 -25.62 -1.81
CA LEU A 94 3.23 -24.37 -2.45
C LEU A 94 4.38 -23.72 -1.69
N ASN A 95 5.31 -23.10 -2.42
CA ASN A 95 6.40 -22.32 -1.83
C ASN A 95 5.91 -20.93 -1.42
N VAL A 96 4.86 -20.88 -0.61
CA VAL A 96 4.16 -19.67 -0.17
C VAL A 96 4.19 -19.60 1.34
N TYR A 97 4.65 -18.45 1.84
CA TYR A 97 4.58 -18.09 3.24
C TYR A 97 3.34 -17.23 3.48
N ILE A 98 2.55 -17.60 4.49
CA ILE A 98 1.34 -16.90 4.89
C ILE A 98 1.50 -16.46 6.33
N LYS A 99 1.20 -15.18 6.59
CA LYS A 99 1.12 -14.59 7.93
C LYS A 99 -0.26 -13.97 8.12
N GLU A 100 -1.01 -14.48 9.08
CA GLU A 100 -2.20 -13.83 9.62
C GLU A 100 -1.81 -12.95 10.81
N ILE A 101 -2.39 -11.76 10.88
CA ILE A 101 -2.14 -10.80 11.96
C ILE A 101 -3.47 -10.24 12.45
N GLU A 102 -3.88 -10.62 13.65
CA GLU A 102 -4.99 -9.99 14.35
C GLU A 102 -4.47 -8.87 15.25
N VAL A 103 -5.04 -7.67 15.12
CA VAL A 103 -4.65 -6.49 15.89
C VAL A 103 -5.75 -6.11 16.88
N ILE A 104 -5.50 -6.32 18.17
CA ILE A 104 -6.44 -6.06 19.26
C ILE A 104 -6.01 -4.78 19.98
N ILE A 105 -6.87 -3.76 20.01
CA ILE A 105 -6.62 -2.52 20.75
C ILE A 105 -7.46 -2.52 22.02
N TYR A 106 -6.83 -2.29 23.17
CA TYR A 106 -7.50 -2.24 24.47
C TYR A 106 -7.31 -0.89 25.20
N LYS A 107 -6.49 0.03 24.68
CA LYS A 107 -6.40 1.44 25.12
C LYS A 107 -6.15 2.39 23.92
N GLY A 108 -6.84 3.53 23.85
CA GLY A 108 -6.61 4.60 22.83
C GLY A 108 -7.75 4.81 21.81
N ILE A 109 -7.68 5.89 21.00
CA ILE A 109 -8.60 6.24 19.90
C ILE A 109 -7.86 6.05 18.56
N THR A 110 -8.45 5.38 17.57
CA THR A 110 -7.79 5.06 16.27
C THR A 110 -8.18 6.03 15.16
N PRO A 111 -7.24 6.52 14.33
CA PRO A 111 -7.09 5.96 12.98
C PRO A 111 -5.63 5.87 12.46
N GLY A 112 -5.37 4.85 11.62
CA GLY A 112 -4.07 4.63 10.96
C GLY A 112 -3.28 3.49 11.58
N LYS A 113 -3.62 2.25 11.23
CA LYS A 113 -2.88 1.06 11.66
C LYS A 113 -2.15 0.50 10.45
N ALA A 114 -0.84 0.38 10.57
CA ALA A 114 -0.06 -0.39 9.64
C ALA A 114 0.86 -1.32 10.43
N VAL A 115 0.88 -2.58 10.01
CA VAL A 115 1.86 -3.56 10.47
C VAL A 115 2.92 -3.63 9.38
N PHE A 116 4.19 -3.50 9.77
CA PHE A 116 5.29 -3.49 8.82
C PHE A 116 6.17 -4.69 9.07
N GLN A 117 6.67 -5.23 7.97
CA GLN A 117 7.79 -6.13 7.96
C GLN A 117 8.86 -5.53 7.06
N SER A 118 10.03 -5.19 7.62
CA SER A 118 11.12 -4.55 6.88
C SER A 118 12.34 -5.46 6.87
N GLY A 119 12.85 -5.82 5.69
CA GLY A 119 14.21 -6.37 5.53
C GLY A 119 15.27 -5.33 5.90
N PHE A 120 16.50 -5.77 6.19
CA PHE A 120 17.57 -4.89 6.69
C PHE A 120 18.57 -4.43 5.62
N LEU A 121 19.18 -3.28 5.92
CA LEU A 121 20.47 -2.77 5.45
C LEU A 121 21.41 -2.69 6.66
N SER A 122 22.61 -3.25 6.53
CA SER A 122 23.61 -3.50 7.60
C SER A 122 24.10 -2.29 8.43
N TYR A 123 23.70 -1.05 8.11
CA TYR A 123 24.28 0.18 8.69
C TYR A 123 23.25 1.14 9.34
N GLY A 124 22.01 0.72 9.54
CA GLY A 124 20.94 1.57 10.08
C GLY A 124 20.13 2.27 8.99
N TYR A 125 19.40 3.32 9.34
CA TYR A 125 18.65 4.14 8.39
C TYR A 125 19.44 5.41 8.10
N GLU A 126 19.85 5.57 6.85
CA GLU A 126 20.31 6.86 6.31
C GLU A 126 19.13 7.52 5.61
N LEU A 127 19.04 8.85 5.71
CA LEU A 127 18.02 9.59 4.98
C LEU A 127 18.33 9.48 3.48
N ASP A 128 17.42 8.85 2.74
CA ASP A 128 17.41 8.92 1.28
C ASP A 128 16.62 10.17 0.87
N GLU A 129 17.31 11.11 0.24
CA GLU A 129 16.71 12.36 -0.26
C GLU A 129 16.12 12.19 -1.67
N VAL A 130 16.30 11.02 -2.30
CA VAL A 130 15.76 10.72 -3.63
C VAL A 130 14.23 10.68 -3.57
N ILE A 131 13.59 11.44 -4.46
CA ILE A 131 12.14 11.40 -4.60
C ILE A 131 11.73 10.04 -5.17
N ASP A 132 10.81 9.38 -4.48
CA ASP A 132 10.29 8.05 -4.82
C ASP A 132 8.76 8.01 -4.69
N VAL A 133 8.10 7.44 -5.70
CA VAL A 133 6.63 7.33 -5.76
C VAL A 133 6.06 6.45 -4.64
N SER A 134 6.83 5.53 -4.06
CA SER A 134 6.43 4.67 -2.95
C SER A 134 6.08 5.44 -1.68
N LEU A 135 6.52 6.70 -1.54
CA LEU A 135 6.09 7.58 -0.44
C LEU A 135 4.57 7.86 -0.47
N SER A 136 3.91 7.67 -1.62
CA SER A 136 2.44 7.70 -1.71
C SER A 136 1.76 6.69 -0.77
N ALA A 137 2.44 5.59 -0.41
CA ALA A 137 1.93 4.58 0.51
C ALA A 137 1.63 5.12 1.90
N LEU A 138 2.28 6.20 2.32
CA LEU A 138 1.98 6.84 3.59
C LEU A 138 0.52 7.33 3.66
N ALA A 139 -0.06 7.74 2.53
CA ALA A 139 -1.46 8.18 2.49
C ALA A 139 -2.44 7.00 2.47
N PHE A 140 -2.28 6.04 1.55
CA PHE A 140 -3.27 4.97 1.40
C PHE A 140 -3.14 3.85 2.46
N LEU A 141 -1.99 3.72 3.15
CA LEU A 141 -1.87 2.89 4.36
C LEU A 141 -2.34 3.63 5.63
N GLY A 142 -2.82 4.87 5.50
CA GLY A 142 -3.32 5.67 6.62
C GLY A 142 -2.25 6.08 7.64
N VAL A 143 -0.97 6.11 7.25
CA VAL A 143 0.13 6.58 8.10
C VAL A 143 0.04 8.10 8.29
N LEU A 144 -0.29 8.82 7.21
CA LEU A 144 -0.60 10.24 7.20
C LEU A 144 -1.95 10.48 6.51
N PRO A 145 -2.77 11.44 6.97
CA PRO A 145 -3.95 11.86 6.24
C PRO A 145 -3.58 12.30 4.81
N PRO A 146 -4.36 11.94 3.78
CA PRO A 146 -4.03 12.32 2.39
C PRO A 146 -3.88 13.84 2.16
N ARG A 147 -4.58 14.66 2.97
CA ARG A 147 -4.54 16.13 2.94
C ARG A 147 -3.58 16.76 3.95
N ASP A 148 -2.78 15.96 4.65
CA ASP A 148 -1.68 16.48 5.47
C ASP A 148 -0.74 17.29 4.57
N SER A 149 -0.30 18.46 5.04
CA SER A 149 0.56 19.34 4.24
C SER A 149 1.84 18.65 3.78
N ARG A 150 2.36 17.69 4.55
CA ARG A 150 3.51 16.87 4.16
C ARG A 150 3.17 15.97 2.98
N MET A 151 2.02 15.29 3.02
CA MET A 151 1.58 14.43 1.91
C MET A 151 1.31 15.23 0.64
N ILE A 152 0.64 16.38 0.74
CA ILE A 152 0.39 17.24 -0.42
C ILE A 152 1.71 17.66 -1.07
N GLN A 153 2.66 18.19 -0.29
CA GLN A 153 3.97 18.61 -0.81
C GLN A 153 4.77 17.44 -1.39
N THR A 154 4.75 16.27 -0.74
CA THR A 154 5.41 15.06 -1.25
C THR A 154 4.83 14.64 -2.59
N MET A 155 3.50 14.59 -2.72
CA MET A 155 2.85 14.14 -3.95
C MET A 155 2.97 15.16 -5.08
N GLU A 156 2.99 16.46 -4.78
CA GLU A 156 3.32 17.51 -5.74
C GLU A 156 4.77 17.37 -6.23
N ALA A 157 5.73 17.10 -5.35
CA ALA A 157 7.13 16.88 -5.72
C ALA A 157 7.29 15.61 -6.58
N ILE A 158 6.65 14.50 -6.20
CA ILE A 158 6.61 13.26 -6.98
C ILE A 158 6.06 13.55 -8.38
N HIS A 159 4.90 14.21 -8.50
CA HIS A 159 4.31 14.50 -9.81
C HIS A 159 5.21 15.42 -10.64
N GLN A 160 5.79 16.47 -10.04
CA GLN A 160 6.63 17.42 -10.77
C GLN A 160 7.95 16.82 -11.27
N GLN A 161 8.54 15.89 -10.52
CA GLN A 161 9.88 15.36 -10.78
C GLN A 161 9.86 13.99 -11.47
N LEU A 162 8.85 13.15 -11.19
CA LEU A 162 8.78 11.78 -11.72
C LEU A 162 7.81 11.62 -12.89
N TRP A 163 6.93 12.59 -13.16
CA TRP A 163 6.11 12.57 -14.38
C TRP A 163 6.97 12.92 -15.60
N LEU A 164 7.07 11.98 -16.54
CA LEU A 164 7.89 12.14 -17.73
C LEU A 164 7.30 13.20 -18.67
N LYS A 165 8.17 14.09 -19.14
CA LYS A 165 7.84 15.12 -20.15
C LYS A 165 8.16 14.63 -21.57
N THR A 166 7.70 13.43 -21.88
CA THR A 166 7.86 12.79 -23.19
C THR A 166 6.52 12.65 -23.91
N SER A 167 6.51 12.19 -25.15
CA SER A 167 5.26 11.86 -25.88
C SER A 167 4.45 10.73 -25.25
N VAL A 168 5.11 9.86 -24.47
CA VAL A 168 4.48 8.73 -23.78
C VAL A 168 3.96 9.15 -22.41
N GLU A 169 4.61 10.11 -21.75
CA GLU A 169 4.33 10.53 -20.37
C GLU A 169 4.44 9.36 -19.38
N GLY A 170 3.68 9.39 -18.27
CA GLY A 170 3.70 8.38 -17.22
C GLY A 170 4.69 8.69 -16.11
N CYS A 171 4.59 7.96 -15.00
CA CYS A 171 5.41 8.19 -13.82
C CYS A 171 6.58 7.19 -13.73
N ALA A 172 7.79 7.69 -13.47
CA ALA A 172 8.93 6.88 -13.05
C ALA A 172 8.77 6.39 -11.60
N ARG A 173 9.59 5.42 -11.18
CA ARG A 173 9.60 4.95 -9.78
C ARG A 173 10.26 5.97 -8.85
N TYR A 174 11.48 6.38 -9.18
CA TYR A 174 12.27 7.34 -8.44
C TYR A 174 13.19 8.08 -9.40
N GLN A 175 13.83 9.15 -8.93
CA GLN A 175 14.74 9.95 -9.74
C GLN A 175 16.00 9.16 -10.12
N ASP A 176 16.44 9.31 -11.37
CA ASP A 176 17.61 8.63 -11.95
C ASP A 176 17.52 7.10 -11.94
N ASP A 177 16.32 6.55 -12.09
CA ASP A 177 16.10 5.12 -12.26
C ASP A 177 16.68 4.63 -13.60
N VAL A 178 17.77 3.85 -13.53
CA VAL A 178 18.48 3.27 -14.68
C VAL A 178 18.00 1.86 -15.03
N TYR A 179 17.08 1.28 -14.25
CA TYR A 179 16.66 -0.11 -14.45
C TYR A 179 15.91 -0.27 -15.77
N HIS A 180 16.44 -1.13 -16.65
CA HIS A 180 15.96 -1.31 -18.03
C HIS A 180 15.87 0.00 -18.84
N ARG A 181 16.60 1.07 -18.49
CA ARG A 181 16.61 2.31 -19.26
C ARG A 181 17.26 2.06 -20.63
N PRO A 182 16.53 2.24 -21.76
CA PRO A 182 17.11 2.07 -23.09
C PRO A 182 18.20 3.10 -23.38
N ASN A 183 19.23 2.72 -24.15
CA ASN A 183 20.34 3.60 -24.52
C ASN A 183 19.92 4.81 -25.39
N ASP A 184 18.79 4.70 -26.09
CA ASP A 184 18.19 5.76 -26.91
C ASP A 184 17.16 6.61 -26.13
N SER A 185 17.12 6.48 -24.80
CA SER A 185 16.33 7.36 -23.94
C SER A 185 16.94 8.76 -23.86
N PRO A 186 16.13 9.83 -23.76
CA PRO A 186 16.63 11.15 -23.42
C PRO A 186 17.41 11.14 -22.09
N GLU A 187 18.44 11.98 -21.98
CA GLU A 187 19.29 12.03 -20.77
C GLU A 187 18.53 12.63 -19.56
N ASP A 188 17.69 13.63 -19.79
CA ASP A 188 17.01 14.42 -18.75
C ASP A 188 15.66 13.83 -18.26
N ILE A 189 15.49 12.50 -18.28
CA ILE A 189 14.29 11.84 -17.74
C ILE A 189 14.59 11.13 -16.40
N PRO A 190 13.63 11.13 -15.47
CA PRO A 190 13.80 10.48 -14.17
C PRO A 190 13.92 8.96 -14.28
N GLY A 191 13.37 8.34 -15.32
CA GLY A 191 13.38 6.89 -15.53
C GLY A 191 12.45 6.51 -16.68
N ASN A 192 12.16 5.22 -16.81
CA ASN A 192 11.06 4.76 -17.67
C ASN A 192 9.71 5.00 -16.96
N PRO A 193 8.60 5.20 -17.69
CA PRO A 193 7.26 5.18 -17.11
C PRO A 193 6.83 3.76 -16.73
N TRP A 194 6.26 3.64 -15.54
CA TRP A 194 5.68 2.40 -15.01
C TRP A 194 4.17 2.51 -14.89
N PHE A 195 3.46 1.42 -15.20
CA PHE A 195 2.02 1.38 -14.96
C PHE A 195 1.69 1.52 -13.47
N ILE A 196 2.40 0.80 -12.61
CA ILE A 196 2.17 0.81 -11.15
C ILE A 196 2.42 2.21 -10.58
N SER A 197 3.56 2.84 -10.89
CA SER A 197 3.86 4.20 -10.41
C SER A 197 2.80 5.22 -10.85
N THR A 198 2.32 5.08 -12.09
CA THR A 198 1.26 5.94 -12.63
C THR A 198 -0.07 5.70 -11.92
N LEU A 199 -0.38 4.45 -11.58
CA LEU A 199 -1.58 4.10 -10.82
C LEU A 199 -1.51 4.55 -9.37
N TRP A 200 -0.34 4.52 -8.71
CA TRP A 200 -0.19 5.03 -7.35
C TRP A 200 -0.43 6.54 -7.23
N LEU A 201 -0.10 7.32 -8.27
CA LEU A 201 -0.56 8.71 -8.35
C LEU A 201 -2.09 8.78 -8.35
N ALA A 202 -2.75 7.97 -9.18
CA ALA A 202 -4.20 7.90 -9.27
C ALA A 202 -4.84 7.51 -7.91
N GLU A 203 -4.30 6.47 -7.26
CA GLU A 203 -4.75 6.01 -5.94
C GLU A 203 -4.66 7.14 -4.91
N TYR A 204 -3.57 7.92 -4.90
CA TYR A 204 -3.46 9.09 -4.02
C TYR A 204 -4.56 10.14 -4.29
N TYR A 205 -4.79 10.50 -5.55
CA TYR A 205 -5.86 11.45 -5.90
C TYR A 205 -7.24 10.95 -5.51
N ILE A 206 -7.51 9.64 -5.64
CA ILE A 206 -8.77 9.02 -5.22
C ILE A 206 -8.96 9.12 -3.70
N VAL A 207 -7.95 8.75 -2.91
CA VAL A 207 -8.08 8.77 -1.44
C VAL A 207 -8.16 10.19 -0.89
N ARG A 208 -7.48 11.16 -1.54
CA ARG A 208 -7.49 12.59 -1.18
C ARG A 208 -8.80 13.29 -1.50
N ALA A 209 -9.51 12.86 -2.55
CA ALA A 209 -10.71 13.53 -3.03
C ALA A 209 -11.79 13.64 -1.94
N GLU A 210 -12.40 14.83 -1.86
CA GLU A 210 -13.54 15.14 -0.98
C GLU A 210 -14.84 15.35 -1.76
N ASN A 211 -14.79 15.36 -3.08
CA ASN A 211 -15.95 15.55 -3.95
C ASN A 211 -15.72 14.95 -5.35
N LEU A 212 -16.78 14.91 -6.15
CA LEU A 212 -16.75 14.38 -7.52
C LEU A 212 -15.83 15.16 -8.47
N HIS A 213 -15.58 16.44 -8.23
CA HIS A 213 -14.68 17.23 -9.07
C HIS A 213 -13.23 16.81 -8.84
N GLU A 214 -12.80 16.78 -7.58
CA GLU A 214 -11.46 16.31 -7.19
C GLU A 214 -11.24 14.84 -7.57
N LEU A 215 -12.27 13.98 -7.43
CA LEU A 215 -12.17 12.57 -7.81
C LEU A 215 -11.80 12.38 -9.29
N ARG A 216 -12.26 13.28 -10.17
CA ARG A 216 -11.93 13.21 -11.61
C ARG A 216 -10.45 13.45 -11.92
N GLU A 217 -9.67 13.99 -11.00
CA GLU A 217 -8.21 14.13 -11.15
C GLU A 217 -7.51 12.78 -11.32
N ALA A 218 -8.11 11.67 -10.87
CA ALA A 218 -7.56 10.33 -11.05
C ALA A 218 -7.78 9.74 -12.47
N ILE A 219 -8.76 10.26 -13.24
CA ILE A 219 -9.15 9.71 -14.54
C ILE A 219 -7.99 9.71 -15.56
N PRO A 220 -7.21 10.80 -15.73
CA PRO A 220 -6.14 10.84 -16.73
C PRO A 220 -5.10 9.73 -16.55
N TYR A 221 -4.83 9.30 -15.31
CA TYR A 221 -3.89 8.22 -15.03
C TYR A 221 -4.45 6.85 -15.45
N LEU A 222 -5.74 6.59 -15.20
CA LEU A 222 -6.43 5.39 -15.69
C LEU A 222 -6.49 5.36 -17.22
N GLU A 223 -6.83 6.50 -17.83
CA GLU A 223 -6.83 6.66 -19.29
C GLU A 223 -5.44 6.44 -19.88
N TRP A 224 -4.39 6.96 -19.24
CA TRP A 224 -3.00 6.72 -19.61
C TRP A 224 -2.68 5.22 -19.65
N CYS A 225 -3.11 4.44 -18.65
CA CYS A 225 -2.91 3.00 -18.66
C CYS A 225 -3.64 2.32 -19.83
N THR A 226 -4.89 2.70 -20.10
CA THR A 226 -5.65 2.12 -21.21
C THR A 226 -5.06 2.45 -22.59
N LYS A 227 -4.56 3.67 -22.76
CA LYS A 227 -3.92 4.16 -23.99
C LYS A 227 -2.61 3.43 -24.27
N ASN A 228 -1.86 3.10 -23.23
CA ASN A 228 -0.52 2.50 -23.31
C ASN A 228 -0.53 0.97 -23.17
N ALA A 229 -1.70 0.35 -22.96
CA ALA A 229 -1.82 -1.10 -22.99
C ALA A 229 -1.45 -1.66 -24.37
N LEU A 230 -0.96 -2.90 -24.41
CA LEU A 230 -0.81 -3.63 -25.66
C LEU A 230 -2.16 -3.83 -26.35
N PRO A 231 -2.21 -4.10 -27.67
CA PRO A 231 -3.48 -4.33 -28.38
C PRO A 231 -4.36 -5.44 -27.77
N SER A 232 -3.77 -6.36 -27.03
CA SER A 232 -4.47 -7.41 -26.27
C SER A 232 -5.08 -6.94 -24.95
N GLY A 233 -4.84 -5.69 -24.53
CA GLY A 233 -5.18 -5.16 -23.20
C GLY A 233 -4.14 -5.48 -22.12
N VAL A 234 -3.00 -6.09 -22.48
CA VAL A 234 -1.94 -6.44 -21.53
C VAL A 234 -1.16 -5.19 -21.09
N LEU A 235 -0.91 -5.11 -19.77
CA LEU A 235 -0.05 -4.12 -19.15
C LEU A 235 1.33 -4.74 -18.87
N ALA A 236 2.37 -4.10 -19.39
CA ALA A 236 3.76 -4.46 -19.10
C ALA A 236 4.18 -3.94 -17.71
N GLU A 237 5.41 -4.23 -17.31
CA GLU A 237 6.04 -3.59 -16.16
C GLU A 237 6.32 -2.11 -16.45
N GLN A 238 7.00 -1.83 -17.57
CA GLN A 238 7.42 -0.49 -17.97
C GLN A 238 7.16 -0.26 -19.46
N MET A 239 7.20 1.00 -19.87
CA MET A 239 7.14 1.39 -21.28
C MET A 239 8.41 2.16 -21.67
N HIS A 240 8.79 2.09 -22.93
CA HIS A 240 9.84 2.91 -23.46
C HIS A 240 9.41 4.38 -23.44
N PRO A 241 10.23 5.31 -22.90
CA PRO A 241 9.80 6.68 -22.60
C PRO A 241 9.44 7.50 -23.83
N VAL A 242 9.98 7.17 -25.01
CA VAL A 242 9.70 7.89 -26.27
C VAL A 242 8.73 7.17 -27.21
N ASN A 243 8.99 5.90 -27.54
CA ASN A 243 8.23 5.18 -28.56
C ASN A 243 7.07 4.31 -28.00
N GLY A 244 6.94 4.17 -26.68
CA GLY A 244 5.87 3.40 -26.05
C GLY A 244 5.95 1.89 -26.30
N ALA A 245 7.09 1.34 -26.70
CA ALA A 245 7.27 -0.11 -26.72
C ALA A 245 7.25 -0.67 -25.28
N PRO A 246 6.68 -1.87 -25.04
CA PRO A 246 6.75 -2.50 -23.73
C PRO A 246 8.21 -2.83 -23.39
N LEU A 247 8.61 -2.59 -22.15
CA LEU A 247 9.91 -2.95 -21.61
C LEU A 247 9.75 -3.85 -20.39
N SER A 248 10.76 -4.70 -20.16
CA SER A 248 10.77 -5.70 -19.08
C SER A 248 9.60 -6.71 -19.21
N VAL A 249 9.12 -7.25 -18.09
CA VAL A 249 8.12 -8.32 -18.04
C VAL A 249 6.77 -7.84 -18.60
N SER A 250 6.17 -8.65 -19.47
CA SER A 250 4.83 -8.42 -20.03
C SER A 250 4.15 -9.76 -20.30
N THR A 251 3.04 -10.12 -19.64
CA THR A 251 2.25 -9.35 -18.64
C THR A 251 2.95 -9.21 -17.29
N LEU A 252 2.87 -8.05 -16.64
CA LEU A 252 3.15 -7.96 -15.20
C LEU A 252 1.84 -8.08 -14.39
N THR A 253 1.70 -9.16 -13.63
CA THR A 253 0.51 -9.41 -12.77
C THR A 253 0.20 -8.23 -11.85
N TRP A 254 1.23 -7.58 -11.31
CA TRP A 254 1.07 -6.44 -10.41
C TRP A 254 0.53 -5.18 -11.11
N SER A 255 0.97 -4.88 -12.34
CA SER A 255 0.36 -3.79 -13.13
C SER A 255 -1.14 -4.02 -13.32
N HIS A 256 -1.54 -5.26 -13.63
CA HIS A 256 -2.94 -5.62 -13.79
C HIS A 256 -3.74 -5.55 -12.50
N SER A 257 -3.21 -6.08 -11.39
CA SER A 257 -3.90 -6.03 -10.10
C SER A 257 -4.07 -4.60 -9.59
N SER A 258 -3.04 -3.76 -9.73
CA SER A 258 -3.10 -2.34 -9.36
C SER A 258 -4.13 -1.58 -10.20
N PHE A 259 -4.25 -1.88 -11.50
CA PHE A 259 -5.27 -1.25 -12.35
C PHE A 259 -6.68 -1.60 -11.88
N VAL A 260 -6.97 -2.89 -11.64
CA VAL A 260 -8.27 -3.36 -11.15
C VAL A 260 -8.59 -2.74 -9.78
N TRP A 261 -7.61 -2.74 -8.87
CA TRP A 261 -7.73 -2.15 -7.55
C TRP A 261 -8.05 -0.65 -7.61
N THR A 262 -7.32 0.11 -8.44
CA THR A 262 -7.54 1.55 -8.63
C THR A 262 -8.94 1.85 -9.17
N VAL A 263 -9.43 1.03 -10.11
CA VAL A 263 -10.80 1.15 -10.64
C VAL A 263 -11.85 0.87 -9.56
N GLN A 264 -11.63 -0.15 -8.71
CA GLN A 264 -12.51 -0.44 -7.58
C GLN A 264 -12.53 0.74 -6.58
N LEU A 265 -11.36 1.23 -6.17
CA LEU A 265 -11.24 2.40 -5.30
C LEU A 265 -11.97 3.62 -5.85
N TYR A 266 -11.78 3.92 -7.14
CA TYR A 266 -12.46 5.03 -7.81
C TYR A 266 -13.98 4.85 -7.76
N THR A 267 -14.46 3.65 -8.11
CA THR A 267 -15.90 3.34 -8.19
C THR A 267 -16.56 3.42 -6.82
N ASP A 268 -15.93 2.88 -5.79
CA ASP A 268 -16.45 2.92 -4.41
C ASP A 268 -16.54 4.37 -3.91
N LYS A 269 -15.48 5.18 -4.13
CA LYS A 269 -15.44 6.60 -3.77
C LYS A 269 -16.46 7.43 -4.56
N PHE A 270 -16.65 7.13 -5.85
CA PHE A 270 -17.66 7.77 -6.68
C PHE A 270 -19.07 7.50 -6.14
N ASN A 271 -19.37 6.22 -5.85
CA ASN A 271 -20.67 5.80 -5.33
C ASN A 271 -20.96 6.43 -3.96
N SER A 272 -19.95 6.56 -3.09
CA SER A 272 -20.13 7.23 -1.79
C SER A 272 -20.55 8.69 -1.96
N PHE A 273 -19.90 9.44 -2.86
CA PHE A 273 -20.28 10.83 -3.12
C PHE A 273 -21.66 10.99 -3.76
N VAL A 274 -22.02 10.11 -4.69
CA VAL A 274 -23.36 10.13 -5.31
C VAL A 274 -24.46 9.85 -4.28
N ALA A 275 -24.23 8.89 -3.37
CA ALA A 275 -25.16 8.57 -2.30
C ALA A 275 -25.33 9.74 -1.31
N GLU A 276 -24.25 10.43 -0.95
CA GLU A 276 -24.28 11.63 -0.10
C GLU A 276 -25.09 12.76 -0.72
N VAL A 277 -24.83 13.09 -1.99
CA VAL A 277 -25.56 14.13 -2.74
C VAL A 277 -27.06 13.80 -2.81
N SER A 278 -27.40 12.54 -3.07
CA SER A 278 -28.79 12.08 -3.13
C SER A 278 -29.49 12.20 -1.78
N THR A 279 -28.79 11.90 -0.68
CA THR A 279 -29.31 12.01 0.69
C THR A 279 -29.54 13.46 1.10
N VAL A 280 -28.62 14.36 0.77
CA VAL A 280 -28.76 15.80 1.04
C VAL A 280 -29.94 16.39 0.26
N SER A 281 -30.07 16.05 -1.02
CA SER A 281 -31.20 16.48 -1.86
C SER A 281 -32.54 15.98 -1.32
N ALA A 282 -32.62 14.71 -0.90
CA ALA A 282 -33.81 14.16 -0.27
C ALA A 282 -34.20 14.90 1.01
N ARG A 283 -33.24 15.19 1.90
CA ARG A 283 -33.49 15.95 3.16
C ARG A 283 -33.96 17.38 2.90
N ALA A 284 -33.36 18.07 1.92
CA ALA A 284 -33.78 19.43 1.56
C ALA A 284 -35.24 19.47 1.07
N ASN A 285 -35.65 18.47 0.28
CA ASN A 285 -37.03 18.35 -0.20
C ASN A 285 -38.02 18.04 0.93
N THR A 286 -37.65 17.26 1.96
CA THR A 286 -38.53 16.99 3.12
C THR A 286 -38.73 18.22 4.00
N VAL A 287 -37.70 19.05 4.18
CA VAL A 287 -37.80 20.30 4.94
C VAL A 287 -38.72 21.29 4.23
N ALA A 288 -38.54 21.48 2.92
CA ALA A 288 -39.42 22.34 2.12
C ALA A 288 -40.89 21.87 2.16
N ALA A 289 -41.15 20.56 2.08
CA ALA A 289 -42.50 20.01 2.17
C ALA A 289 -43.13 20.10 3.58
N GLY A 290 -42.34 20.28 4.63
CA GLY A 290 -42.80 20.49 6.01
C GLY A 290 -43.22 21.93 6.28
N GLU A 291 -42.50 22.90 5.72
CA GLU A 291 -42.81 24.33 5.85
C GLU A 291 -44.11 24.72 5.11
N ASP A 292 -44.43 24.04 3.99
CA ASP A 292 -45.69 24.25 3.26
C ASP A 292 -46.94 23.72 4.02
N ARG A 293 -46.79 22.93 5.09
CA ARG A 293 -47.91 22.36 5.86
C ARG A 293 -48.27 23.13 7.13
N GLU A 294 -47.46 24.08 7.59
CA GLU A 294 -47.76 24.92 8.75
C GLU A 294 -48.50 26.23 8.42
N GLY A 295 -48.82 26.48 7.14
CA GLY A 295 -49.45 27.71 6.66
C GLY A 295 -50.98 27.73 6.56
N VAL A 296 -51.70 26.67 6.98
CA VAL A 296 -53.18 26.63 6.90
C VAL A 296 -53.77 26.32 8.26
N THR A 297 -53.84 27.33 9.14
CA THR A 297 -54.80 27.35 10.24
C THR A 297 -55.97 28.25 9.87
N ASP A 298 -57.05 27.55 9.54
CA ASP A 298 -58.45 27.91 9.45
C ASP A 298 -58.85 29.26 10.10
N HIS A 299 -59.15 30.24 9.25
CA HIS A 299 -60.02 31.36 9.59
C HIS A 299 -61.32 31.20 8.81
N ASP A 300 -62.33 30.62 9.45
CA ASP A 300 -63.71 30.93 9.11
C ASP A 300 -64.63 30.88 10.33
N LYS A 301 -65.68 31.71 10.21
CA LYS A 301 -66.57 32.26 11.23
C LYS A 301 -67.68 31.32 11.67
#